data_AF-A0A8H4KD03-F1
#
_entry.id   AF-A0A8H4KD03-F1
#
_cell.length_a   1.000
_cell.length_b   1.000
_cell.length_c   1.000
_cell.angle_alpha   90.00
_cell.angle_beta   90.00
_cell.angle_gamma   90.00
#
_symmetry.space_group_name_H-M   'P 1'
#
loop_
_entity.id
_entity.type
_entity.pdbx_description
1 polymer ?
#
loop_
_entity_poly.entity_id
_entity_poly.type
_entity_poly.pdbx_seq_one_letter_code
_entity_poly.pdbx_strand_id
1 'polypeptide(L)'
;MMALQHRVVLLATCVLADSHRWLQDGRNSRSILNVKRMECLAALREEVDGCCSKEDGPLQTLLFAVLLLYFHDGFLECAQSSASTSSHRDGVLAIINQLGGMTTVLGTGQDPLHMMLSEFATTDLTSAMLFGQPPSFPPAIWEVVDRGPVWWGRDTQGYCSLSTVFQQISSMAFYLEATTRMMEEFSIERIRIFEAALRPTYASLAVEDLTSPPSSPADPPTACDTESAQAFSLVRIFQHAALIYLYRAVCGLPANHPLVQQHTQSCLDCIFSIQKPSKILNCAVLPICIAGAHSQCPKQQKSVRGLAGFIYDEIRFASVHSVIAVLEDIWKRASEEDMTWIQMFANLNPQAIIL
;
A
#
# COMPACT_ATOMS: atom_id res chain seq x y z
N MET A 1 6.88 8.71 -22.31
CA MET A 1 7.89 9.61 -22.92
C MET A 1 7.93 10.99 -22.23
N MET A 2 7.54 11.12 -20.94
CA MET A 2 7.57 12.40 -20.19
C MET A 2 8.94 12.74 -19.58
N ALA A 3 9.70 11.73 -19.13
CA ALA A 3 11.01 11.96 -18.49
C ALA A 3 12.03 12.63 -19.42
N LEU A 4 11.98 12.37 -20.73
CA LEU A 4 12.88 13.00 -21.70
C LEU A 4 12.47 14.44 -22.07
N GLN A 5 11.26 14.85 -21.70
CA GLN A 5 10.70 16.16 -22.06
C GLN A 5 10.87 17.19 -20.94
N HIS A 6 10.98 16.75 -19.68
CA HIS A 6 11.07 17.63 -18.52
C HIS A 6 12.27 17.28 -17.63
N ARG A 7 13.18 18.25 -17.46
CA ARG A 7 14.42 18.11 -16.68
C ARG A 7 14.17 17.60 -15.25
N VAL A 8 13.17 18.14 -14.56
CA VAL A 8 12.88 17.78 -13.16
C VAL A 8 12.40 16.33 -13.02
N VAL A 9 11.56 15.84 -13.95
CA VAL A 9 11.09 14.46 -13.97
C VAL A 9 12.25 13.51 -14.30
N LEU A 10 13.13 13.90 -15.23
CA LEU A 10 14.34 13.13 -15.54
C LEU A 10 15.22 12.95 -14.29
N LEU A 11 15.53 14.04 -13.61
CA LEU A 11 16.38 14.03 -12.42
C LEU A 11 15.77 13.17 -11.31
N ALA A 12 14.46 13.32 -11.04
CA ALA A 12 13.76 12.51 -10.04
C ALA A 12 13.76 11.01 -10.41
N THR A 13 13.57 10.69 -11.69
CA THR A 13 13.63 9.30 -12.19
C THR A 13 15.03 8.72 -12.03
N CYS A 14 16.08 9.50 -12.35
CA CYS A 14 17.47 9.06 -12.19
C CYS A 14 17.83 8.83 -10.71
N VAL A 15 17.39 9.72 -9.81
CA VAL A 15 17.60 9.54 -8.36
C VAL A 15 16.93 8.25 -7.88
N LEU A 16 15.67 8.02 -8.24
CA LEU A 16 14.97 6.78 -7.89
C LEU A 16 15.69 5.53 -8.43
N ALA A 17 16.03 5.52 -9.71
CA ALA A 17 16.65 4.38 -10.37
C ALA A 17 18.07 4.09 -9.85
N ASP A 18 18.88 5.13 -9.58
CA ASP A 18 20.24 4.97 -9.08
C ASP A 18 20.24 4.51 -7.61
N SER A 19 19.33 5.01 -6.78
CA SER A 19 19.16 4.54 -5.40
C SER A 19 18.69 3.08 -5.36
N HIS A 20 17.74 2.70 -6.21
CA HIS A 20 17.29 1.31 -6.32
C HIS A 20 18.42 0.37 -6.78
N ARG A 21 19.19 0.77 -7.79
CA ARG A 21 20.36 0.02 -8.25
C ARG A 21 21.44 -0.10 -7.18
N TRP A 22 21.64 0.94 -6.38
CA TRP A 22 22.56 0.88 -5.25
C TRP A 22 22.12 -0.15 -4.21
N LEU A 23 20.82 -0.24 -3.92
CA LEU A 23 20.27 -1.29 -3.04
C LEU A 23 20.36 -2.71 -3.63
N GLN A 24 20.32 -2.85 -4.96
CA GLN A 24 20.48 -4.13 -5.64
C GLN A 24 21.94 -4.64 -5.64
N ASP A 25 22.88 -3.81 -6.10
CA ASP A 25 24.24 -4.27 -6.42
C ASP A 25 25.33 -3.63 -5.53
N GLY A 26 24.98 -2.66 -4.68
CA GLY A 26 25.94 -1.88 -3.88
C GLY A 26 26.90 -1.00 -4.70
N ARG A 27 26.70 -0.93 -6.02
CA ARG A 27 27.54 -0.16 -6.94
C ARG A 27 27.20 1.33 -6.86
N ASN A 28 28.22 2.18 -7.00
CA ASN A 28 28.24 3.64 -6.80
C ASN A 28 28.46 4.09 -5.35
N SER A 29 29.21 5.18 -5.19
CA SER A 29 29.38 5.79 -3.87
C SER A 29 28.11 6.55 -3.48
N ARG A 30 27.72 6.42 -2.22
CA ARG A 30 26.57 7.12 -1.66
C ARG A 30 26.68 8.64 -1.76
N SER A 31 27.91 9.16 -1.75
CA SER A 31 28.18 10.58 -1.97
C SER A 31 27.67 11.08 -3.33
N ILE A 32 27.77 10.26 -4.39
CA ILE A 32 27.29 10.61 -5.74
C ILE A 32 25.76 10.66 -5.76
N LEU A 33 25.08 9.72 -5.10
CA LEU A 33 23.61 9.73 -4.98
C LEU A 33 23.13 11.00 -4.26
N ASN A 34 23.80 11.38 -3.17
CA ASN A 34 23.47 12.60 -2.44
C ASN A 34 23.64 13.85 -3.31
N VAL A 35 24.69 13.93 -4.13
CA VAL A 35 24.89 15.04 -5.08
C VAL A 35 23.76 15.10 -6.11
N LYS A 36 23.40 13.96 -6.72
CA LYS A 36 22.28 13.87 -7.67
C LYS A 36 20.95 14.26 -7.04
N ARG A 37 20.69 13.83 -5.80
CA ARG A 37 19.49 14.23 -5.05
C ARG A 37 19.46 15.73 -4.78
N MET A 38 20.59 16.33 -4.37
CA MET A 38 20.67 17.78 -4.17
C MET A 38 20.43 18.57 -5.47
N GLU A 39 20.99 18.12 -6.60
CA GLU A 39 20.73 18.71 -7.92
C GLU A 39 19.25 18.62 -8.30
N CYS A 40 18.63 17.44 -8.10
CA CYS A 40 17.21 17.23 -8.34
C CYS A 40 16.34 18.18 -7.48
N LEU A 41 16.64 18.31 -6.19
CA LEU A 41 15.90 19.19 -5.29
C LEU A 41 16.10 20.67 -5.63
N ALA A 42 17.28 21.06 -6.10
CA ALA A 42 17.53 22.42 -6.59
C ALA A 42 16.68 22.72 -7.83
N ALA A 43 16.69 21.83 -8.82
CA ALA A 43 15.86 21.97 -10.02
C ALA A 43 14.35 21.98 -9.68
N LEU A 44 13.91 21.16 -8.72
CA LEU A 44 12.53 21.14 -8.26
C LEU A 44 12.11 22.49 -7.66
N ARG A 45 12.98 23.12 -6.85
CA ARG A 45 12.71 24.43 -6.25
C ARG A 45 12.59 25.53 -7.31
N GLU A 46 13.46 25.52 -8.32
CA GLU A 46 13.37 26.45 -9.45
C GLU A 46 12.03 26.31 -10.20
N GLU A 47 11.54 25.09 -10.41
CA GLU A 47 10.24 24.84 -11.04
C GLU A 47 9.07 25.30 -10.16
N VAL A 48 9.14 25.09 -8.84
CA VAL A 48 8.13 25.58 -7.89
C VAL A 48 8.04 27.11 -7.94
N ASP A 49 9.19 27.80 -7.89
CA ASP A 49 9.25 29.27 -7.98
C ASP A 49 8.69 29.77 -9.33
N GLY A 50 8.97 29.03 -10.41
CA GLY A 50 8.44 29.27 -11.75
C GLY A 50 6.92 29.14 -11.83
N CYS A 51 6.35 28.09 -11.24
CA CYS A 51 4.89 27.85 -11.17
C CYS A 51 4.18 28.90 -10.30
N CYS A 52 4.81 29.39 -9.23
CA CYS A 52 4.26 30.51 -8.46
C CYS A 52 4.24 31.83 -9.25
N SER A 53 5.14 31.97 -10.23
CA SER A 53 5.33 33.21 -10.99
C SER A 53 4.58 33.25 -12.34
N LYS A 54 4.19 32.09 -12.88
CA LYS A 54 3.52 31.96 -14.18
C LYS A 54 2.29 31.05 -14.04
N GLU A 55 1.11 31.55 -14.40
CA GLU A 55 -0.16 30.79 -14.36
C GLU A 55 -0.15 29.52 -15.26
N ASP A 56 0.81 29.42 -16.20
CA ASP A 56 0.91 28.35 -17.21
C ASP A 56 2.02 27.30 -16.95
N GLY A 57 2.64 27.26 -15.77
CA GLY A 57 3.61 26.19 -15.45
C GLY A 57 2.91 24.81 -15.36
N PRO A 58 3.45 23.72 -15.94
CA PRO A 58 2.76 22.43 -15.96
C PRO A 58 2.83 21.75 -14.59
N LEU A 59 1.90 22.12 -13.69
CA LEU A 59 1.75 21.57 -12.35
C LEU A 59 1.66 20.03 -12.33
N GLN A 60 1.14 19.41 -13.40
CA GLN A 60 1.14 17.96 -13.55
C GLN A 60 2.55 17.36 -13.67
N THR A 61 3.47 18.05 -14.36
CA THR A 61 4.89 17.65 -14.45
C THR A 61 5.56 17.76 -13.09
N LEU A 62 5.29 18.85 -12.37
CA LEU A 62 5.80 19.04 -11.02
C LEU A 62 5.27 17.95 -10.08
N LEU A 63 3.96 17.67 -10.11
CA LEU A 63 3.31 16.61 -9.35
C LEU A 63 3.99 15.25 -9.59
N PHE A 64 4.26 14.90 -10.85
CA PHE A 64 4.94 13.66 -11.20
C PHE A 64 6.33 13.56 -10.55
N ALA A 65 7.11 14.64 -10.60
CA ALA A 65 8.44 14.67 -9.98
C ALA A 65 8.39 14.58 -8.44
N VAL A 66 7.44 15.26 -7.79
CA VAL A 66 7.29 15.19 -6.33
C VAL A 66 6.82 13.80 -5.90
N LEU A 67 5.93 13.15 -6.65
CA LEU A 67 5.52 11.75 -6.40
C LEU A 67 6.71 10.79 -6.48
N LEU A 68 7.59 10.95 -7.48
CA LEU A 68 8.81 10.12 -7.59
C LEU A 68 9.72 10.29 -6.36
N LEU A 69 9.88 11.52 -5.86
CA LEU A 69 10.66 11.80 -4.65
C LEU A 69 9.99 11.27 -3.38
N TYR A 70 8.66 11.34 -3.30
CA TYR A 70 7.89 10.72 -2.22
C TYR A 70 8.13 9.20 -2.16
N PHE A 71 8.02 8.50 -3.29
CA PHE A 71 8.28 7.06 -3.35
C PHE A 71 9.75 6.71 -3.11
N HIS A 72 10.68 7.52 -3.64
CA HIS A 72 12.11 7.35 -3.36
C HIS A 72 12.41 7.40 -1.86
N ASP A 73 11.99 8.48 -1.20
CA ASP A 73 12.26 8.66 0.22
C ASP A 73 11.52 7.62 1.06
N GLY A 74 10.29 7.27 0.68
CA GLY A 74 9.44 6.37 1.45
C GLY A 74 9.74 4.88 1.30
N PHE A 75 10.11 4.40 0.11
CA PHE A 75 10.45 2.99 -0.12
C PHE A 75 11.94 2.70 0.03
N LEU A 76 12.82 3.61 -0.42
CA LEU A 76 14.25 3.33 -0.58
C LEU A 76 15.11 3.97 0.50
N GLU A 77 14.88 5.24 0.83
CA GLU A 77 15.72 6.00 1.77
C GLU A 77 15.09 6.20 3.16
N CYS A 78 13.98 5.52 3.48
CA CYS A 78 13.20 5.80 4.70
C CYS A 78 13.99 5.66 6.01
N ALA A 79 15.03 4.83 6.03
CA ALA A 79 15.91 4.64 7.19
C ALA A 79 16.91 5.78 7.42
N GLN A 80 16.93 6.79 6.55
CA GLN A 80 17.96 7.82 6.54
C GLN A 80 17.46 9.11 7.16
N SER A 81 18.33 9.81 7.88
CA SER A 81 17.98 11.08 8.52
C SER A 81 17.61 12.19 7.52
N SER A 82 17.98 12.02 6.25
CA SER A 82 17.66 12.95 5.17
C SER A 82 16.35 12.66 4.45
N ALA A 83 15.64 11.57 4.80
CA ALA A 83 14.34 11.25 4.23
C ALA A 83 13.32 12.34 4.60
N SER A 84 12.51 12.72 3.62
CA SER A 84 11.53 13.80 3.73
C SER A 84 10.19 13.35 3.14
N THR A 85 9.82 12.09 3.37
CA THR A 85 8.59 11.47 2.85
C THR A 85 7.35 12.30 3.19
N SER A 86 7.23 12.78 4.44
CA SER A 86 6.11 13.63 4.87
C SER A 86 6.08 14.98 4.14
N SER A 87 7.23 15.63 3.97
CA SER A 87 7.31 16.90 3.22
C SER A 87 6.95 16.73 1.75
N HIS A 88 7.38 15.63 1.12
CA HIS A 88 6.99 15.31 -0.26
C HIS A 88 5.50 15.01 -0.36
N ARG A 89 4.92 14.27 0.61
CA ARG A 89 3.48 14.03 0.70
C ARG A 89 2.69 15.33 0.78
N ASP A 90 3.09 16.27 1.63
CA ASP A 90 2.42 17.56 1.78
C ASP A 90 2.51 18.38 0.48
N GLY A 91 3.66 18.32 -0.22
CA GLY A 91 3.83 18.89 -1.54
C GLY A 91 2.88 18.29 -2.60
N VAL A 92 2.74 16.95 -2.63
CA VAL A 92 1.79 16.26 -3.51
C VAL A 92 0.36 16.73 -3.25
N LEU A 93 -0.06 16.76 -1.99
CA LEU A 93 -1.41 17.20 -1.61
C LEU A 93 -1.66 18.67 -1.99
N ALA A 94 -0.69 19.55 -1.77
CA ALA A 94 -0.78 20.95 -2.15
C ALA A 94 -0.99 21.13 -3.66
N ILE A 95 -0.21 20.41 -4.48
CA ILE A 95 -0.33 20.47 -5.95
C ILE A 95 -1.65 19.88 -6.42
N ILE A 96 -2.09 18.74 -5.87
CA ILE A 96 -3.40 18.14 -6.19
C ILE A 96 -4.53 19.13 -5.88
N ASN A 97 -4.48 19.80 -4.74
CA ASN A 97 -5.49 20.80 -4.37
C ASN A 97 -5.48 21.99 -5.32
N GLN A 98 -4.30 22.48 -5.72
CA GLN A 98 -4.17 23.57 -6.69
C GLN A 98 -4.71 23.18 -8.08
N LEU A 99 -4.57 21.91 -8.47
CA LEU A 99 -5.13 21.36 -9.71
C LEU A 99 -6.64 21.05 -9.63
N GLY A 100 -7.32 21.45 -8.55
CA GLY A 100 -8.77 21.25 -8.40
C GLY A 100 -9.16 19.89 -7.82
N GLY A 101 -8.24 19.19 -7.15
CA GLY A 101 -8.48 17.95 -6.42
C GLY A 101 -8.20 16.67 -7.22
N MET A 102 -8.11 15.54 -6.51
CA MET A 102 -7.68 14.25 -7.07
C MET A 102 -8.52 13.79 -8.27
N THR A 103 -9.84 13.93 -8.20
CA THR A 103 -10.76 13.57 -9.30
C THR A 103 -10.47 14.35 -10.57
N THR A 104 -10.19 15.65 -10.45
CA THR A 104 -9.86 16.52 -11.60
C THR A 104 -8.52 16.14 -12.22
N VAL A 105 -7.52 15.83 -11.38
CA VAL A 105 -6.21 15.38 -11.85
C VAL A 105 -6.32 14.04 -12.57
N LEU A 106 -7.06 13.07 -12.02
CA LEU A 106 -7.31 11.76 -12.66
C LEU A 106 -8.18 11.87 -13.92
N GLY A 107 -8.93 12.95 -14.11
CA GLY A 107 -9.70 13.19 -15.34
C GLY A 107 -8.88 13.78 -16.48
N THR A 108 -7.74 14.40 -16.17
CA THR A 108 -6.93 15.20 -17.11
C THR A 108 -5.48 14.72 -17.24
N GLY A 109 -5.04 13.82 -16.37
CA GLY A 109 -3.70 13.28 -16.33
C GLY A 109 -3.42 12.23 -17.41
N GLN A 110 -2.15 11.91 -17.57
CA GLN A 110 -1.70 10.80 -18.42
C GLN A 110 -1.62 9.48 -17.62
N ASP A 111 -1.72 8.35 -18.31
CA ASP A 111 -1.69 7.00 -17.73
C ASP A 111 -0.58 6.76 -16.68
N PRO A 112 0.70 7.18 -16.89
CA PRO A 112 1.73 6.97 -15.89
C PRO A 112 1.49 7.76 -14.60
N LEU A 113 0.91 8.97 -14.70
CA LEU A 113 0.55 9.78 -13.54
C LEU A 113 -0.61 9.13 -12.79
N HIS A 114 -1.58 8.54 -13.50
CA HIS A 114 -2.69 7.83 -12.86
C HIS A 114 -2.21 6.65 -12.02
N MET A 115 -1.29 5.85 -12.57
CA MET A 115 -0.68 4.73 -11.83
C MET A 115 0.01 5.23 -10.55
N MET A 116 0.82 6.28 -10.63
CA MET A 116 1.48 6.86 -9.46
C MET A 116 0.49 7.45 -8.45
N LEU A 117 -0.60 8.06 -8.91
CA LEU A 117 -1.64 8.60 -8.02
C LEU A 117 -2.44 7.47 -7.35
N SER A 118 -2.66 6.35 -8.03
CA SER A 118 -3.27 5.16 -7.42
C SER A 118 -2.40 4.62 -6.27
N GLU A 119 -1.08 4.55 -6.49
CA GLU A 119 -0.12 4.11 -5.49
C GLU A 119 -0.05 5.13 -4.34
N PHE A 120 0.02 6.42 -4.65
CA PHE A 120 0.02 7.49 -3.65
C PHE A 120 -1.22 7.44 -2.75
N ALA A 121 -2.42 7.37 -3.34
CA ALA A 121 -3.67 7.26 -2.60
C ALA A 121 -3.71 6.03 -1.70
N THR A 122 -3.17 4.89 -2.18
CA THR A 122 -3.08 3.69 -1.34
C THR A 122 -2.11 3.90 -0.19
N THR A 123 -0.90 4.41 -0.45
CA THR A 123 0.10 4.62 0.61
C THR A 123 -0.32 5.65 1.66
N ASP A 124 -1.10 6.66 1.27
CA ASP A 124 -1.73 7.60 2.21
C ASP A 124 -2.76 6.87 3.09
N LEU A 125 -3.62 6.04 2.48
CA LEU A 125 -4.60 5.23 3.20
C LEU A 125 -3.96 4.22 4.16
N THR A 126 -2.91 3.52 3.73
CA THR A 126 -2.25 2.50 4.56
C THR A 126 -1.46 3.13 5.70
N SER A 127 -0.84 4.29 5.47
CA SER A 127 -0.21 5.08 6.54
C SER A 127 -1.26 5.56 7.55
N ALA A 128 -2.37 6.11 7.07
CA ALA A 128 -3.50 6.53 7.90
C ALA A 128 -4.03 5.35 8.76
N MET A 129 -4.18 4.18 8.15
CA MET A 129 -4.59 2.94 8.81
C MET A 129 -3.62 2.50 9.91
N LEU A 130 -2.30 2.48 9.65
CA LEU A 130 -1.30 2.03 10.62
C LEU A 130 -1.10 3.02 11.78
N PHE A 131 -1.12 4.32 11.49
CA PHE A 131 -0.90 5.37 12.50
C PHE A 131 -2.19 5.92 13.14
N GLY A 132 -3.35 5.37 12.77
CA GLY A 132 -4.65 5.75 13.31
C GLY A 132 -5.00 7.22 13.06
N GLN A 133 -4.72 7.70 11.85
CA GLN A 133 -5.08 9.04 11.40
C GLN A 133 -6.15 8.92 10.30
N PRO A 134 -6.96 9.97 10.06
CA PRO A 134 -7.83 9.98 8.89
C PRO A 134 -6.99 10.06 7.60
N PRO A 135 -7.35 9.32 6.54
CA PRO A 135 -6.71 9.46 5.24
C PRO A 135 -7.06 10.82 4.61
N SER A 136 -6.22 11.27 3.68
CA SER A 136 -6.39 12.57 3.01
C SER A 136 -7.53 12.56 1.99
N PHE A 137 -7.86 11.37 1.47
CA PHE A 137 -8.87 11.20 0.44
C PHE A 137 -10.13 10.50 0.98
N PRO A 138 -11.33 10.96 0.58
CA PRO A 138 -12.59 10.34 1.00
C PRO A 138 -12.80 8.98 0.33
N PRO A 139 -13.65 8.11 0.89
CA PRO A 139 -13.90 6.77 0.33
C PRO A 139 -14.34 6.77 -1.13
N ALA A 140 -15.10 7.78 -1.56
CA ALA A 140 -15.62 7.89 -2.93
C ALA A 140 -14.52 8.02 -4.00
N ILE A 141 -13.28 8.39 -3.64
CA ILE A 141 -12.21 8.54 -4.64
C ILE A 141 -11.84 7.20 -5.28
N TRP A 142 -12.03 6.10 -4.55
CA TRP A 142 -11.61 4.77 -4.97
C TRP A 142 -12.36 4.32 -6.23
N GLU A 143 -13.62 4.74 -6.41
CA GLU A 143 -14.38 4.50 -7.64
C GLU A 143 -13.81 5.23 -8.87
N VAL A 144 -13.14 6.37 -8.65
CA VAL A 144 -12.50 7.15 -9.71
C VAL A 144 -11.12 6.58 -10.04
N VAL A 145 -10.33 6.30 -9.00
CA VAL A 145 -9.00 5.66 -9.13
C VAL A 145 -9.14 4.35 -9.90
N ASP A 146 -10.16 3.56 -9.60
CA ASP A 146 -10.38 2.26 -10.23
C ASP A 146 -10.87 2.34 -11.68
N ARG A 147 -11.03 3.52 -12.29
CA ARG A 147 -11.31 3.64 -13.73
C ARG A 147 -10.04 3.76 -14.57
N GLY A 148 -8.92 4.14 -13.95
CA GLY A 148 -7.65 4.36 -14.63
C GLY A 148 -6.65 3.22 -14.49
N PRO A 149 -5.41 3.41 -15.00
CA PRO A 149 -4.28 2.56 -14.66
C PRO A 149 -4.01 2.56 -13.16
N VAL A 150 -3.87 1.37 -12.59
CA VAL A 150 -3.66 1.15 -11.15
C VAL A 150 -2.47 0.21 -10.93
N TRP A 151 -1.88 0.23 -9.73
CA TRP A 151 -0.74 -0.61 -9.40
C TRP A 151 -1.10 -2.08 -9.14
N TRP A 152 -2.38 -2.39 -8.87
CA TRP A 152 -2.86 -3.76 -8.62
C TRP A 152 -3.42 -4.42 -9.89
N GLY A 153 -3.40 -5.75 -9.91
CA GLY A 153 -4.05 -6.54 -10.96
C GLY A 153 -5.57 -6.45 -10.87
N ARG A 154 -6.26 -6.47 -12.01
CA ARG A 154 -7.73 -6.49 -12.09
C ARG A 154 -8.21 -7.89 -12.41
N ASP A 155 -9.34 -8.26 -11.83
CA ASP A 155 -10.11 -9.39 -12.31
C ASP A 155 -10.71 -9.03 -13.68
N THR A 156 -10.40 -9.83 -14.70
CA THR A 156 -10.93 -9.64 -16.05
C THR A 156 -12.44 -9.80 -16.14
N GLN A 157 -13.05 -10.48 -15.17
CA GLN A 157 -14.50 -10.68 -15.08
C GLN A 157 -15.19 -9.60 -14.23
N GLY A 158 -14.43 -8.71 -13.57
CA GLY A 158 -14.94 -7.59 -12.80
C GLY A 158 -15.68 -7.97 -11.51
N TYR A 159 -15.54 -9.20 -11.02
CA TYR A 159 -16.22 -9.68 -9.82
C TYR A 159 -15.60 -9.13 -8.53
N CYS A 160 -14.32 -8.78 -8.56
CA CYS A 160 -13.64 -8.21 -7.41
C CYS A 160 -12.60 -7.15 -7.82
N SER A 161 -12.44 -6.13 -6.98
CA SER A 161 -11.44 -5.09 -7.16
C SER A 161 -10.85 -4.71 -5.81
N LEU A 162 -9.55 -4.45 -5.77
CA LEU A 162 -8.89 -3.98 -4.56
C LEU A 162 -9.40 -2.59 -4.14
N SER A 163 -9.90 -1.81 -5.11
CA SER A 163 -10.53 -0.52 -4.88
C SER A 163 -11.71 -0.59 -3.91
N THR A 164 -12.58 -1.61 -4.02
CA THR A 164 -13.72 -1.74 -3.11
C THR A 164 -13.27 -2.02 -1.69
N VAL A 165 -12.19 -2.78 -1.51
CA VAL A 165 -11.56 -3.02 -0.20
C VAL A 165 -10.97 -1.73 0.35
N PHE A 166 -10.26 -0.95 -0.46
CA PHE A 166 -9.71 0.35 -0.04
C PHE A 166 -10.80 1.37 0.31
N GLN A 167 -11.91 1.38 -0.42
CA GLN A 167 -13.09 2.18 -0.09
C GLN A 167 -13.64 1.82 1.30
N GLN A 168 -13.71 0.53 1.64
CA GLN A 168 -14.14 0.09 2.97
C GLN A 168 -13.11 0.46 4.05
N ILE A 169 -11.80 0.28 3.81
CA ILE A 169 -10.75 0.69 4.76
C ILE A 169 -10.81 2.20 5.02
N SER A 170 -10.95 3.02 3.98
CA SER A 170 -11.11 4.47 4.10
C SER A 170 -12.37 4.82 4.92
N SER A 171 -13.50 4.16 4.65
CA SER A 171 -14.75 4.37 5.39
C SER A 171 -14.61 4.01 6.87
N MET A 172 -13.91 2.91 7.19
CA MET A 172 -13.62 2.51 8.56
C MET A 172 -12.70 3.51 9.26
N ALA A 173 -11.68 4.04 8.59
CA ALA A 173 -10.79 5.04 9.17
C ALA A 173 -11.51 6.35 9.51
N PHE A 174 -12.38 6.85 8.63
CA PHE A 174 -13.22 8.01 8.94
C PHE A 174 -14.22 7.73 10.06
N TYR A 175 -14.80 6.53 10.10
CA TYR A 175 -15.71 6.13 11.18
C TYR A 175 -14.99 6.06 12.54
N LEU A 176 -13.79 5.47 12.58
CA LEU A 176 -12.95 5.44 13.78
C LEU A 176 -12.62 6.86 14.27
N GLU A 177 -12.29 7.77 13.36
CA GLU A 177 -12.04 9.17 13.72
C GLU A 177 -13.29 9.86 14.27
N ALA A 178 -14.44 9.70 13.59
CA ALA A 178 -15.71 10.30 14.01
C ALA A 178 -16.14 9.80 15.40
N THR A 179 -16.01 8.50 15.65
CA THR A 179 -16.30 7.88 16.96
C THR A 179 -15.32 8.32 18.05
N THR A 180 -14.02 8.39 17.74
CA THR A 180 -12.99 8.88 18.66
C THR A 180 -13.22 10.34 19.05
N ARG A 181 -13.67 11.17 18.09
CA ARG A 181 -14.02 12.58 18.32
C ARG A 181 -15.43 12.81 18.87
N MET A 182 -16.17 11.73 19.17
CA MET A 182 -17.57 11.80 19.64
C MET A 182 -18.52 12.54 18.68
N MET A 183 -18.21 12.52 17.38
CA MET A 183 -19.07 13.06 16.31
C MET A 183 -20.10 12.03 15.82
N GLU A 184 -19.83 10.74 16.02
CA GLU A 184 -20.71 9.62 15.70
C GLU A 184 -20.67 8.60 16.84
N GLU A 185 -21.79 7.94 17.15
CA GLU A 185 -21.81 6.88 18.16
C GLU A 185 -21.30 5.54 17.61
N PHE A 186 -20.64 4.76 18.46
CA PHE A 186 -20.26 3.40 18.12
C PHE A 186 -21.50 2.53 17.87
N SER A 187 -21.56 1.84 16.74
CA SER A 187 -22.73 1.13 16.25
C SER A 187 -22.36 -0.25 15.73
N ILE A 188 -22.91 -1.29 16.40
CA ILE A 188 -22.76 -2.69 15.98
C ILE A 188 -23.31 -2.92 14.57
N GLU A 189 -24.36 -2.19 14.17
CA GLU A 189 -24.91 -2.30 12.82
C GLU A 189 -23.91 -1.81 11.77
N ARG A 190 -23.18 -0.72 12.07
CA ARG A 190 -22.12 -0.21 11.21
C ARG A 190 -20.98 -1.22 11.06
N ILE A 191 -20.60 -1.89 12.15
CA ILE A 191 -19.61 -2.97 12.13
C ILE A 191 -20.07 -4.11 11.21
N ARG A 192 -21.33 -4.55 11.31
CA ARG A 192 -21.89 -5.62 10.45
C ARG A 192 -21.90 -5.26 8.97
N ILE A 193 -22.16 -3.99 8.64
CA ILE A 193 -22.09 -3.49 7.25
C ILE A 193 -20.65 -3.63 6.72
N PHE A 194 -19.64 -3.24 7.50
CA PHE A 194 -18.24 -3.42 7.11
C PHE A 194 -17.87 -4.90 6.96
N GLU A 195 -18.27 -5.76 7.90
CA GLU A 195 -18.05 -7.21 7.83
C GLU A 195 -18.65 -7.83 6.56
N ALA A 196 -19.88 -7.44 6.21
CA ALA A 196 -20.55 -7.92 5.02
C ALA A 196 -19.85 -7.46 3.73
N ALA A 197 -19.42 -6.20 3.67
CA ALA A 197 -18.72 -5.63 2.51
C ALA A 197 -17.31 -6.21 2.33
N LEU A 198 -16.63 -6.58 3.42
CA LEU A 198 -15.28 -7.15 3.42
C LEU A 198 -15.26 -8.68 3.41
N ARG A 199 -16.43 -9.33 3.35
CA ARG A 199 -16.52 -10.79 3.41
C ARG A 199 -15.60 -11.41 2.34
N PRO A 200 -14.61 -12.23 2.73
CA PRO A 200 -13.74 -12.89 1.78
C PRO A 200 -14.54 -13.78 0.85
N THR A 201 -14.51 -13.49 -0.44
CA THR A 201 -15.07 -14.39 -1.45
C THR A 201 -14.08 -15.52 -1.63
N TYR A 202 -14.56 -16.75 -1.52
CA TYR A 202 -13.83 -17.92 -1.99
C TYR A 202 -14.43 -18.27 -3.34
N ALA A 203 -13.60 -18.55 -4.33
CA ALA A 203 -14.10 -19.14 -5.57
C ALA A 203 -14.97 -20.34 -5.17
N SER A 204 -16.25 -20.31 -5.53
CA SER A 204 -17.09 -21.50 -5.39
C SER A 204 -16.33 -22.61 -6.10
N LEU A 205 -16.05 -23.70 -5.40
CA LEU A 205 -15.80 -24.97 -6.07
C LEU A 205 -17.07 -25.22 -6.88
N ALA A 206 -17.05 -24.84 -8.16
CA ALA A 206 -18.21 -24.99 -9.01
C ALA A 206 -18.52 -26.48 -9.04
N VAL A 207 -19.62 -26.87 -8.40
CA VAL A 207 -20.16 -28.24 -8.46
C VAL A 207 -20.48 -28.61 -9.92
N GLU A 208 -20.50 -27.63 -10.83
CA GLU A 208 -20.63 -27.78 -12.28
C GLU A 208 -19.46 -28.57 -12.92
N ASP A 209 -18.30 -28.69 -12.26
CA ASP A 209 -17.20 -29.56 -12.69
C ASP A 209 -17.49 -31.06 -12.49
N LEU A 210 -18.58 -31.42 -11.79
CA LEU A 210 -19.00 -32.81 -11.63
C LEU A 210 -20.01 -33.28 -12.71
N THR A 211 -20.53 -32.37 -13.53
CA THR A 211 -21.58 -32.67 -14.53
C THR A 211 -21.10 -32.59 -15.99
N SER A 212 -19.85 -32.18 -16.22
CA SER A 212 -19.24 -32.12 -17.54
C SER A 212 -18.41 -33.39 -17.79
N PRO A 213 -18.63 -34.14 -18.89
CA PRO A 213 -17.73 -35.25 -19.23
C PRO A 213 -16.30 -34.71 -19.41
N PRO A 214 -15.26 -35.45 -19.00
CA PRO A 214 -13.88 -34.95 -19.00
C PRO A 214 -13.47 -34.62 -20.44
N SER A 215 -13.46 -33.34 -20.76
CA SER A 215 -12.97 -32.82 -22.02
C SER A 215 -11.44 -32.81 -21.95
N SER A 216 -10.83 -33.90 -22.42
CA SER A 216 -9.42 -33.98 -22.85
C SER A 216 -8.36 -33.63 -21.77
N PRO A 217 -7.09 -34.03 -21.92
CA PRO A 217 -6.09 -33.74 -20.90
C PRO A 217 -5.88 -32.23 -20.82
N ALA A 218 -6.14 -31.69 -19.63
CA ALA A 218 -6.07 -30.29 -19.23
C ALA A 218 -5.15 -29.43 -20.09
N ASP A 219 -5.73 -28.55 -20.89
CA ASP A 219 -4.99 -27.42 -21.46
C ASP A 219 -4.39 -26.62 -20.28
N PRO A 220 -3.12 -26.19 -20.37
CA PRO A 220 -2.51 -25.38 -19.33
C PRO A 220 -3.32 -24.09 -19.15
N PRO A 221 -3.51 -23.62 -17.90
CA PRO A 221 -4.27 -22.40 -17.63
C PRO A 221 -3.73 -21.25 -18.46
N THR A 222 -4.62 -20.47 -19.06
CA THR A 222 -4.18 -19.34 -19.89
C THR A 222 -3.53 -18.28 -19.00
N ALA A 223 -2.69 -17.42 -19.59
CA ALA A 223 -2.08 -16.30 -18.87
C ALA A 223 -3.12 -15.38 -18.21
N CYS A 224 -4.28 -15.22 -18.85
CA CYS A 224 -5.43 -14.46 -18.35
C CYS A 224 -6.01 -15.07 -17.07
N ASP A 225 -6.21 -16.39 -17.05
CA ASP A 225 -6.76 -17.10 -15.88
C ASP A 225 -5.83 -17.00 -14.67
N THR A 226 -4.52 -17.00 -14.93
CA THR A 226 -3.49 -16.87 -13.90
C THR A 226 -3.46 -15.47 -13.29
N GLU A 227 -3.63 -14.43 -14.10
CA GLU A 227 -3.67 -13.03 -13.65
C GLU A 227 -4.94 -12.72 -12.83
N SER A 228 -6.11 -13.21 -13.27
CA SER A 228 -7.35 -13.08 -12.49
C SER A 228 -7.29 -13.85 -11.17
N ALA A 229 -6.74 -15.06 -11.15
CA ALA A 229 -6.56 -15.83 -9.90
C ALA A 229 -5.60 -15.13 -8.92
N GLN A 230 -4.57 -14.48 -9.47
CA GLN A 230 -3.66 -13.63 -8.73
C GLN A 230 -4.40 -12.42 -8.14
N ALA A 231 -5.09 -11.62 -8.96
CA ALA A 231 -5.85 -10.46 -8.50
C ALA A 231 -6.85 -10.84 -7.39
N PHE A 232 -7.57 -11.94 -7.55
CA PHE A 232 -8.50 -12.48 -6.56
C PHE A 232 -7.80 -12.82 -5.23
N SER A 233 -6.62 -13.45 -5.31
CA SER A 233 -5.81 -13.77 -4.13
C SER A 233 -5.38 -12.52 -3.38
N LEU A 234 -4.97 -11.46 -4.10
CA LEU A 234 -4.58 -10.19 -3.49
C LEU A 234 -5.76 -9.51 -2.80
N VAL A 235 -6.92 -9.44 -3.46
CA VAL A 235 -8.16 -8.91 -2.86
C VAL A 235 -8.49 -9.63 -1.56
N ARG A 236 -8.45 -10.96 -1.56
CA ARG A 236 -8.73 -11.77 -0.37
C ARG A 236 -7.76 -11.50 0.78
N ILE A 237 -6.47 -11.35 0.48
CA ILE A 237 -5.44 -11.03 1.47
C ILE A 237 -5.72 -9.67 2.12
N PHE A 238 -6.07 -8.65 1.32
CA PHE A 238 -6.42 -7.33 1.83
C PHE A 238 -7.75 -7.29 2.58
N GLN A 239 -8.75 -8.08 2.16
CA GLN A 239 -10.00 -8.23 2.91
C GLN A 239 -9.74 -8.74 4.33
N HIS A 240 -8.89 -9.76 4.47
CA HIS A 240 -8.49 -10.25 5.79
C HIS A 240 -7.73 -9.20 6.61
N ALA A 241 -6.79 -8.48 6.00
CA ALA A 241 -6.07 -7.39 6.67
C ALA A 241 -7.02 -6.27 7.14
N ALA A 242 -8.00 -5.92 6.31
CA ALA A 242 -9.04 -4.94 6.62
C ALA A 242 -9.94 -5.40 7.79
N LEU A 243 -10.30 -6.69 7.85
CA LEU A 243 -11.08 -7.25 8.95
C LEU A 243 -10.27 -7.29 10.25
N ILE A 244 -8.97 -7.59 10.20
CA ILE A 244 -8.09 -7.46 11.38
C ILE A 244 -8.12 -6.02 11.90
N TYR A 245 -8.01 -5.02 11.00
CA TYR A 245 -8.11 -3.61 11.36
C TYR A 245 -9.47 -3.22 11.94
N LEU A 246 -10.57 -3.68 11.35
CA LEU A 246 -11.93 -3.49 11.88
C LEU A 246 -11.97 -3.97 13.34
N TYR A 247 -11.56 -5.21 13.60
CA TYR A 247 -11.66 -5.78 14.95
C TYR A 247 -10.69 -5.16 15.95
N ARG A 248 -9.49 -4.79 15.53
CA ARG A 248 -8.43 -4.30 16.42
C ARG A 248 -8.47 -2.80 16.66
N ALA A 249 -8.59 -2.02 15.59
CA ALA A 249 -8.57 -0.57 15.67
C ALA A 249 -9.97 0.00 15.92
N VAL A 250 -10.99 -0.49 15.21
CA VAL A 250 -12.35 0.07 15.31
C VAL A 250 -13.11 -0.51 16.51
N CYS A 251 -13.10 -1.84 16.69
CA CYS A 251 -13.82 -2.50 17.78
C CYS A 251 -13.00 -2.61 19.08
N GLY A 252 -11.69 -2.35 19.05
CA GLY A 252 -10.82 -2.42 20.22
C GLY A 252 -10.66 -3.83 20.82
N LEU A 253 -10.95 -4.91 20.08
CA LEU A 253 -10.83 -6.28 20.56
C LEU A 253 -9.36 -6.66 20.77
N PRO A 254 -8.97 -7.48 21.75
CA PRO A 254 -7.57 -7.83 22.00
C PRO A 254 -6.94 -8.65 20.86
N ALA A 255 -5.60 -8.67 20.77
CA ALA A 255 -4.89 -9.35 19.68
C ALA A 255 -5.19 -10.86 19.62
N ASN A 256 -5.41 -11.51 20.77
CA ASN A 256 -5.72 -12.94 20.89
C ASN A 256 -7.21 -13.27 20.67
N HIS A 257 -8.06 -12.28 20.39
CA HIS A 257 -9.49 -12.50 20.20
C HIS A 257 -9.75 -13.48 19.02
N PRO A 258 -10.70 -14.43 19.13
CA PRO A 258 -10.92 -15.45 18.10
C PRO A 258 -11.18 -14.89 16.69
N LEU A 259 -11.95 -13.82 16.55
CA LEU A 259 -12.19 -13.16 15.26
C LEU A 259 -10.91 -12.58 14.64
N VAL A 260 -10.04 -11.98 15.47
CA VAL A 260 -8.75 -11.43 15.03
C VAL A 260 -7.85 -12.57 14.58
N GLN A 261 -7.76 -13.63 15.38
CA GLN A 261 -6.89 -14.78 15.09
C GLN A 261 -7.39 -15.59 13.88
N GLN A 262 -8.70 -15.70 13.69
CA GLN A 262 -9.29 -16.31 12.49
C GLN A 262 -8.78 -15.61 11.22
N HIS A 263 -8.92 -14.28 11.14
CA HIS A 263 -8.47 -13.55 9.96
C HIS A 263 -6.95 -13.45 9.85
N THR A 264 -6.24 -13.41 10.98
CA THR A 264 -4.76 -13.49 11.00
C THR A 264 -4.29 -14.79 10.35
N GLN A 265 -4.86 -15.92 10.77
CA GLN A 265 -4.52 -17.23 10.23
C GLN A 265 -4.91 -17.33 8.75
N SER A 266 -6.14 -16.97 8.38
CA SER A 266 -6.58 -17.02 6.98
C SER A 266 -5.77 -16.11 6.06
N CYS A 267 -5.41 -14.89 6.51
CA CYS A 267 -4.54 -13.98 5.76
C CYS A 267 -3.20 -14.63 5.47
N LEU A 268 -2.55 -15.17 6.49
CA LEU A 268 -1.23 -15.78 6.38
C LEU A 268 -1.25 -17.08 5.57
N ASP A 269 -2.29 -17.90 5.70
CA ASP A 269 -2.47 -19.09 4.87
C ASP A 269 -2.63 -18.72 3.39
N CYS A 270 -3.42 -17.68 3.09
CA CYS A 270 -3.54 -17.15 1.73
C CYS A 270 -2.17 -16.71 1.21
N ILE A 271 -1.43 -15.92 1.98
CA ILE A 271 -0.12 -15.41 1.57
C ILE A 271 0.89 -16.57 1.37
N PHE A 272 0.96 -17.52 2.29
CA PHE A 272 1.89 -18.65 2.22
C PHE A 272 1.54 -19.66 1.14
N SER A 273 0.28 -19.71 0.68
CA SER A 273 -0.15 -20.56 -0.43
C SER A 273 0.31 -20.06 -1.81
N ILE A 274 0.74 -18.80 -1.92
CA ILE A 274 1.21 -18.23 -3.18
C ILE A 274 2.54 -18.87 -3.58
N GLN A 275 2.58 -19.46 -4.78
CA GLN A 275 3.78 -20.07 -5.33
C GLN A 275 4.85 -19.03 -5.62
N LYS A 276 6.12 -19.38 -5.36
CA LYS A 276 7.29 -18.52 -5.61
C LYS A 276 8.01 -18.94 -6.88
N PRO A 277 8.56 -18.01 -7.69
CA PRO A 277 8.49 -16.55 -7.53
C PRO A 277 7.11 -16.00 -7.95
N SER A 278 6.63 -14.96 -7.26
CA SER A 278 5.36 -14.29 -7.62
C SER A 278 5.43 -12.80 -7.34
N LYS A 279 5.13 -12.00 -8.36
CA LYS A 279 5.08 -10.53 -8.25
C LYS A 279 4.03 -10.07 -7.23
N ILE A 280 2.99 -10.86 -7.02
CA ILE A 280 1.92 -10.52 -6.09
C ILE A 280 2.37 -10.53 -4.63
N LEU A 281 3.40 -11.31 -4.28
CA LEU A 281 3.95 -11.30 -2.94
C LEU A 281 4.55 -9.93 -2.59
N ASN A 282 5.08 -9.21 -3.58
CA ASN A 282 5.60 -7.87 -3.41
C ASN A 282 4.50 -6.86 -3.07
N CYS A 283 3.25 -7.16 -3.43
CA CYS A 283 2.06 -6.37 -3.13
C CYS A 283 1.42 -6.68 -1.77
N ALA A 284 2.01 -7.60 -1.00
CA ALA A 284 1.44 -8.08 0.25
C ALA A 284 2.18 -7.55 1.49
N VAL A 285 3.02 -6.51 1.37
CA VAL A 285 3.85 -6.03 2.49
C VAL A 285 2.97 -5.47 3.60
N LEU A 286 1.94 -4.67 3.30
CA LEU A 286 0.98 -4.22 4.31
C LEU A 286 0.21 -5.39 4.97
N PRO A 287 -0.45 -6.31 4.23
CA PRO A 287 -1.09 -7.47 4.85
C PRO A 287 -0.15 -8.30 5.73
N ILE A 288 1.11 -8.47 5.32
CA ILE A 288 2.14 -9.13 6.12
C ILE A 288 2.45 -8.34 7.39
N CYS A 289 2.57 -7.01 7.29
CA CYS A 289 2.76 -6.14 8.46
C CYS A 289 1.61 -6.31 9.46
N ILE A 290 0.37 -6.28 8.99
CA ILE A 290 -0.82 -6.37 9.85
C ILE A 290 -0.99 -7.78 10.42
N ALA A 291 -1.08 -8.82 9.59
CA ALA A 291 -1.29 -10.19 10.08
C ALA A 291 -0.05 -10.73 10.82
N GLY A 292 1.15 -10.32 10.40
CA GLY A 292 2.39 -10.61 11.10
C GLY A 292 2.41 -10.04 12.52
N ALA A 293 1.96 -8.79 12.70
CA ALA A 293 1.89 -8.16 14.02
C ALA A 293 0.95 -8.92 14.97
N HIS A 294 -0.06 -9.61 14.42
CA HIS A 294 -1.04 -10.38 15.20
C HIS A 294 -0.69 -11.87 15.34
N SER A 295 0.44 -12.32 14.79
CA SER A 295 0.89 -13.72 14.87
C SER A 295 1.32 -14.09 16.30
N GLN A 296 0.66 -15.07 16.91
CA GLN A 296 0.85 -15.43 18.32
C GLN A 296 1.93 -16.49 18.55
N CYS A 297 2.20 -17.36 17.56
CA CYS A 297 3.13 -18.47 17.74
C CYS A 297 4.52 -18.22 17.10
N PRO A 298 5.63 -18.59 17.76
CA PRO A 298 6.98 -18.35 17.24
C PRO A 298 7.25 -18.97 15.86
N LYS A 299 6.61 -20.09 15.54
CA LYS A 299 6.73 -20.74 14.23
C LYS A 299 6.17 -19.85 13.11
N GLN A 300 4.99 -19.27 13.33
CA GLN A 300 4.35 -18.36 12.38
C GLN A 300 5.15 -17.06 12.24
N GLN A 301 5.60 -16.48 13.35
CA GLN A 301 6.47 -15.29 13.37
C GLN A 301 7.75 -15.51 12.55
N LYS A 302 8.40 -16.67 12.72
CA LYS A 302 9.57 -17.06 11.91
C LYS A 302 9.24 -17.16 10.42
N SER A 303 8.09 -17.73 10.05
CA SER A 303 7.63 -17.81 8.66
C SER A 303 7.35 -16.44 8.06
N VAL A 304 6.68 -15.56 8.82
CA VAL A 304 6.38 -14.17 8.44
C VAL A 304 7.69 -13.40 8.19
N ARG A 305 8.64 -13.47 9.13
CA ARG A 305 9.97 -12.85 8.99
C ARG A 305 10.71 -13.38 7.76
N GLY A 306 10.68 -14.68 7.54
CA GLY A 306 11.32 -15.31 6.37
C GLY A 306 10.69 -14.87 5.05
N LEU A 307 9.35 -14.68 5.02
CA LEU A 307 8.66 -14.19 3.85
C LEU A 307 8.94 -12.70 3.58
N ALA A 308 8.92 -11.85 4.61
CA ALA A 308 9.29 -10.45 4.48
C ALA A 308 10.74 -10.30 3.97
N GLY A 309 11.66 -11.13 4.47
CA GLY A 309 13.03 -11.21 3.95
C GLY A 309 13.08 -11.61 2.47
N PHE A 310 12.29 -12.61 2.06
CA PHE A 310 12.16 -12.98 0.65
C PHE A 310 11.63 -11.84 -0.22
N ILE A 311 10.61 -11.09 0.22
CA ILE A 311 10.09 -9.94 -0.52
C ILE A 311 11.16 -8.86 -0.64
N TYR A 312 11.88 -8.56 0.45
CA TYR A 312 13.03 -7.66 0.40
C TYR A 312 14.08 -8.13 -0.62
N ASP A 313 14.31 -9.44 -0.72
CA ASP A 313 15.26 -9.99 -1.69
C ASP A 313 14.86 -9.77 -3.15
N GLU A 314 13.55 -9.72 -3.42
CA GLU A 314 12.99 -9.49 -4.75
C GLU A 314 12.93 -7.99 -5.12
N ILE A 315 12.45 -7.11 -4.22
CA ILE A 315 12.19 -5.70 -4.57
C ILE A 315 13.24 -4.71 -4.07
N ARG A 316 14.04 -5.09 -3.05
CA ARG A 316 15.09 -4.25 -2.44
C ARG A 316 14.58 -2.91 -1.91
N PHE A 317 13.38 -2.86 -1.35
CA PHE A 317 12.85 -1.67 -0.68
C PHE A 317 13.24 -1.67 0.80
N ALA A 318 13.87 -0.59 1.26
CA ALA A 318 14.26 -0.42 2.66
C ALA A 318 13.06 -0.35 3.62
N SER A 319 11.87 0.04 3.13
CA SER A 319 10.65 0.02 3.94
C SER A 319 10.28 -1.37 4.44
N VAL A 320 10.65 -2.44 3.71
CA VAL A 320 10.45 -3.83 4.16
C VAL A 320 11.28 -4.13 5.42
N HIS A 321 12.48 -3.57 5.55
CA HIS A 321 13.25 -3.67 6.80
C HIS A 321 12.57 -2.97 7.96
N SER A 322 11.90 -1.84 7.70
CA SER A 322 11.11 -1.14 8.73
C SER A 322 9.94 -2.02 9.21
N VAL A 323 9.30 -2.77 8.30
CA VAL A 323 8.28 -3.77 8.65
C VAL A 323 8.86 -4.90 9.49
N ILE A 324 9.98 -5.49 9.07
CA ILE A 324 10.62 -6.58 9.83
C ILE A 324 10.99 -6.10 11.24
N ALA A 325 11.57 -4.90 11.36
CA ALA A 325 11.99 -4.33 12.63
C ALA A 325 10.79 -4.10 13.58
N VAL A 326 9.69 -3.53 13.09
CA VAL A 326 8.50 -3.30 13.94
C VAL A 326 7.85 -4.62 14.35
N LEU A 327 7.81 -5.62 13.46
CA LEU A 327 7.27 -6.94 13.78
C LEU A 327 8.07 -7.63 14.89
N GLU A 328 9.40 -7.61 14.78
CA GLU A 328 10.29 -8.18 15.81
C GLU A 328 10.16 -7.47 17.16
N ASP A 329 9.93 -6.15 17.15
CA ASP A 329 9.65 -5.37 18.36
C ASP A 329 8.30 -5.76 18.99
N ILE A 330 7.24 -5.82 18.19
CA ILE A 330 5.90 -6.23 18.63
C ILE A 330 5.94 -7.62 19.26
N TRP A 331 6.59 -8.60 18.62
CA TRP A 331 6.64 -9.97 19.14
C TRP A 331 7.39 -10.09 20.47
N LYS A 332 8.40 -9.26 20.71
CA LYS A 332 9.07 -9.20 22.01
C LYS A 332 8.14 -8.67 23.10
N ARG A 333 7.47 -7.54 22.83
CA ARG A 333 6.56 -6.87 23.78
C ARG A 333 5.27 -7.65 24.03
N ALA A 334 4.76 -8.38 23.04
CA ALA A 334 3.50 -9.12 23.13
C ALA A 334 3.49 -10.21 24.21
N SER A 335 4.66 -10.64 24.70
CA SER A 335 4.76 -11.58 25.83
C SER A 335 4.46 -10.94 27.19
N GLU A 336 4.49 -9.61 27.27
CA GLU A 336 4.44 -8.83 28.51
C GLU A 336 3.25 -7.86 28.54
N GLU A 337 2.76 -7.41 27.37
CA GLU A 337 1.79 -6.33 27.25
C GLU A 337 0.65 -6.65 26.26
N ASP A 338 -0.59 -6.30 26.62
CA ASP A 338 -1.69 -6.21 25.66
C ASP A 338 -1.70 -4.81 25.03
N MET A 339 -1.21 -4.72 23.79
CA MET A 339 -1.08 -3.47 23.06
C MET A 339 -2.38 -3.11 22.35
N THR A 340 -2.75 -1.84 22.36
CA THR A 340 -3.74 -1.29 21.40
C THR A 340 -3.16 -1.25 19.98
N TRP A 341 -4.00 -1.00 18.96
CA TRP A 341 -3.54 -0.86 17.57
C TRP A 341 -2.42 0.19 17.44
N ILE A 342 -2.59 1.37 18.03
CA ILE A 342 -1.62 2.47 17.97
C ILE A 342 -0.31 2.11 18.67
N GLN A 343 -0.37 1.46 19.83
CA GLN A 343 0.82 1.02 20.56
C GLN A 343 1.61 -0.07 19.83
N MET A 344 0.94 -0.90 19.03
CA MET A 344 1.60 -1.90 18.20
C MET A 344 2.48 -1.25 17.15
N PHE A 345 1.95 -0.27 16.41
CA PHE A 345 2.66 0.37 15.30
C PHE A 345 3.42 1.65 15.68
N ALA A 346 3.47 2.03 16.96
CA ALA A 346 4.14 3.24 17.44
C ALA A 346 5.64 3.32 17.07
N ASN A 347 6.31 2.17 16.98
CA ASN A 347 7.73 2.07 16.62
C ASN A 347 7.98 1.88 15.12
N LEU A 348 6.93 1.87 14.29
CA LEU A 348 7.09 1.84 12.85
C LEU A 348 7.69 3.17 12.37
N ASN A 349 8.70 3.09 11.51
CA ASN A 349 9.36 4.27 10.96
C ASN A 349 8.34 5.17 10.22
N PRO A 350 8.11 6.42 10.66
CA PRO A 350 7.11 7.29 10.06
C PRO A 350 7.48 7.78 8.65
N GLN A 351 8.74 7.59 8.23
CA GLN A 351 9.17 7.87 6.86
C GLN A 351 8.93 6.69 5.91
N ALA A 352 8.63 5.49 6.42
CA ALA A 352 8.51 4.29 5.60
C ALA A 352 7.12 4.18 4.97
N ILE A 353 7.08 3.95 3.67
CA ILE A 353 5.86 3.63 2.95
C ILE A 353 5.64 2.12 2.97
N ILE A 354 4.48 1.69 3.47
CA ILE A 354 4.07 0.29 3.55
C ILE A 354 2.85 0.08 2.65
N LEU A 355 3.01 -0.75 1.61
CA LEU A 355 1.98 -1.06 0.62
C LEU A 355 1.64 -2.55 0.57
#